data_AF-A0A7K6BLT5-F1
#
_entry.id   AF-A0A7K6BLT5-F1
#
_cell.length_a   1.000
_cell.length_b   1.000
_cell.length_c   1.000
_cell.angle_alpha   90.00
_cell.angle_beta   90.00
_cell.angle_gamma   90.00
#
_symmetry.space_group_name_H-M   'P 1'
#
loop_
_entity.id
_entity.type
_entity.pdbx_description
1 polymer ?
#
loop_
_entity_poly.entity_id
_entity_poly.type
_entity_poly.pdbx_seq_one_letter_code
_entity_poly.pdbx_strand_id
1 'polypeptide(L)'
;EEIPRPVRDTGNILKQGYLEKRSRDPGFFGSEWQRRWCVLSRGNFFYFANEKSKHPKGTFSIERYSARLASHLRKDSRKNCCFQLLCPGKRSYEFTAPSAAEAQDWVEQIQFLLKARYPGFPADLSSLTIPCEEEEEREEREELHSDLESSDSMNNSHNPEEFPNPEGEGEDIYEVLPGELPN
;
A
#
# COMPACT_ATOMS: atom_id res chain seq x y z
N GLU A 1 -17.07 41.85 -6.79
CA GLU A 1 -17.45 40.65 -6.02
C GLU A 1 -17.59 39.50 -7.01
N GLU A 2 -16.57 38.66 -7.14
CA GLU A 2 -16.54 37.60 -8.15
C GLU A 2 -17.25 36.36 -7.59
N ILE A 3 -18.52 36.19 -7.97
CA ILE A 3 -19.33 35.04 -7.55
C ILE A 3 -18.72 33.78 -8.19
N PRO A 4 -18.18 32.82 -7.42
CA PRO A 4 -17.58 31.63 -8.01
C PRO A 4 -18.69 30.79 -8.65
N ARG A 5 -18.57 30.58 -9.95
CA ARG A 5 -19.51 29.79 -10.76
C ARG A 5 -19.74 28.42 -10.10
N PRO A 6 -20.97 27.88 -10.14
CA PRO A 6 -21.22 26.53 -9.68
C PRO A 6 -20.33 25.57 -10.45
N VAL A 7 -19.53 24.77 -9.73
CA VAL A 7 -18.66 23.75 -10.33
C VAL A 7 -19.55 22.63 -10.87
N ARG A 8 -20.14 22.86 -12.05
CA ARG A 8 -20.85 21.87 -12.87
C ARG A 8 -20.06 21.51 -14.13
N ASP A 9 -18.83 22.02 -14.28
CA ASP A 9 -17.92 21.59 -15.35
C ASP A 9 -17.27 20.24 -14.98
N THR A 10 -18.08 19.19 -15.09
CA THR A 10 -17.79 17.78 -14.83
C THR A 10 -17.05 17.09 -15.97
N GLY A 11 -16.57 17.80 -16.99
CA GLY A 11 -16.04 17.14 -18.19
C GLY A 11 -14.80 16.26 -17.95
N ASN A 12 -14.12 16.39 -16.80
CA ASN A 12 -12.81 15.76 -16.55
C ASN A 12 -12.56 15.47 -15.06
N ILE A 13 -13.60 15.02 -14.34
CA ILE A 13 -13.45 14.53 -12.96
C ILE A 13 -12.71 13.20 -13.02
N LEU A 14 -11.57 13.13 -12.34
CA LEU A 14 -10.75 11.92 -12.28
C LEU A 14 -11.14 11.05 -11.11
N LYS A 15 -11.44 11.68 -9.97
CA LYS A 15 -11.92 10.98 -8.78
C LYS A 15 -12.78 11.89 -7.92
N GLN A 16 -13.79 11.32 -7.30
CA GLN A 16 -14.63 12.01 -6.32
C GLN A 16 -15.07 11.06 -5.22
N GLY A 17 -15.28 11.58 -4.01
CA GLY A 17 -15.66 10.76 -2.87
C GLY A 17 -15.64 11.52 -1.55
N TYR A 18 -16.19 10.91 -0.50
CA TYR A 18 -16.11 11.46 0.84
C TYR A 18 -14.75 11.17 1.46
N LEU A 19 -14.10 12.22 1.94
CA LEU A 19 -12.86 12.14 2.71
C LEU A 19 -13.00 12.92 4.01
N GLU A 20 -12.31 12.48 5.05
CA GLU A 20 -12.15 13.27 6.26
C GLU A 20 -10.89 14.11 6.13
N LYS A 21 -11.05 15.43 6.06
CA LYS A 21 -9.94 16.36 5.97
C LYS A 21 -9.58 16.87 7.37
N ARG A 22 -8.29 16.90 7.69
CA ARG A 22 -7.81 17.52 8.93
C ARG A 22 -8.07 19.03 8.94
N SER A 23 -8.60 19.53 10.05
CA SER A 23 -8.82 20.97 10.26
C SER A 23 -7.49 21.71 10.28
N ARG A 24 -7.50 22.98 9.83
CA ARG A 24 -6.31 23.86 9.97
C ARG A 24 -6.07 24.17 11.44
N ASP A 25 -7.17 24.52 12.09
CA ASP A 25 -7.22 24.96 13.46
C ASP A 25 -8.37 24.15 14.08
N PRO A 26 -8.10 22.96 14.64
CA PRO A 26 -9.06 22.31 15.52
C PRO A 26 -9.15 23.21 16.75
N GLY A 27 -10.02 24.23 16.68
CA GLY A 27 -10.33 25.06 17.84
C GLY A 27 -10.79 24.18 19.01
N PHE A 28 -10.92 24.77 20.19
CA PHE A 28 -11.17 24.05 21.45
C PHE A 28 -12.40 23.10 21.44
N PHE A 29 -13.35 23.30 20.52
CA PHE A 29 -14.55 22.48 20.34
C PHE A 29 -14.69 21.86 18.93
N GLY A 30 -13.64 21.96 18.10
CA GLY A 30 -13.68 21.48 16.72
C GLY A 30 -13.16 20.04 16.59
N SER A 31 -13.91 19.19 15.88
CA SER A 31 -13.36 17.89 15.43
C SER A 31 -12.13 18.14 14.57
N GLU A 32 -11.03 17.46 14.91
CA GLU A 32 -9.79 17.49 14.13
C GLU A 32 -10.03 17.02 12.69
N TRP A 33 -10.91 16.04 12.50
CA TRP A 33 -11.26 15.48 11.21
C TRP A 33 -12.66 15.90 10.79
N GLN A 34 -12.78 16.47 9.59
CA GLN A 34 -14.05 16.93 9.05
C GLN A 34 -14.37 16.20 7.75
N ARG A 35 -15.50 15.49 7.72
CA ARG A 35 -15.99 14.86 6.49
C ARG A 35 -16.33 15.92 5.44
N ARG A 36 -15.76 15.78 4.24
CA ARG A 36 -15.95 16.66 3.08
C ARG A 36 -16.14 15.80 1.85
N TRP A 37 -16.97 16.29 0.92
CA TRP A 37 -17.03 15.72 -0.41
C TRP A 37 -15.87 16.29 -1.23
N CYS A 38 -14.97 15.45 -1.69
CA CYS A 38 -13.75 15.85 -2.40
C CYS A 38 -13.86 15.46 -3.87
N VAL A 39 -13.38 16.33 -4.74
CA VAL A 39 -13.40 16.15 -6.20
C VAL A 39 -12.03 16.55 -6.75
N LEU A 40 -11.39 15.66 -7.50
CA LEU A 40 -10.14 15.88 -8.21
C LEU A 40 -10.42 15.99 -9.71
N SER A 41 -10.05 17.12 -10.30
CA SER A 41 -10.30 17.43 -11.72
C SER A 41 -9.15 18.23 -12.32
N ARG A 42 -8.55 17.73 -13.42
CA ARG A 42 -7.49 18.40 -14.21
C ARG A 42 -6.29 18.95 -13.41
N GLY A 43 -5.96 18.38 -12.27
CA GLY A 43 -4.90 18.88 -11.39
C GLY A 43 -5.33 19.94 -10.38
N ASN A 44 -6.64 20.11 -10.19
CA ASN A 44 -7.23 20.90 -9.11
C ASN A 44 -8.02 19.98 -8.17
N PHE A 45 -7.92 20.26 -6.88
CA PHE A 45 -8.62 19.54 -5.83
C PHE A 45 -9.64 20.47 -5.17
N PHE A 46 -10.90 20.07 -5.23
CA PHE A 46 -12.04 20.78 -4.66
C PHE A 46 -12.58 20.02 -3.46
N TYR A 47 -13.01 20.73 -2.44
CA TYR A 47 -13.74 20.12 -1.32
C TYR A 47 -14.98 20.92 -0.97
N PHE A 48 -16.07 20.19 -0.73
CA PHE A 48 -17.40 20.70 -0.48
C PHE A 48 -17.87 20.26 0.91
N ALA A 49 -18.87 20.96 1.46
CA ALA A 49 -19.46 20.52 2.73
C ALA A 49 -20.15 19.16 2.58
N ASN A 50 -20.83 18.95 1.46
CA ASN A 50 -21.47 17.71 1.05
C ASN A 50 -21.53 17.66 -0.49
N GLU A 51 -21.89 16.51 -1.04
CA GLU A 51 -22.01 16.30 -2.50
C GLU A 51 -23.02 17.25 -3.18
N LYS A 52 -24.09 17.63 -2.47
CA LYS A 52 -25.15 18.50 -3.01
C LYS A 52 -24.80 20.00 -2.93
N SER A 53 -23.63 20.35 -2.42
CA SER A 53 -23.23 21.74 -2.21
C SER A 53 -22.94 22.43 -3.54
N LYS A 54 -23.57 23.59 -3.77
CA LYS A 54 -23.37 24.37 -5.00
C LYS A 54 -21.98 25.02 -5.10
N HIS A 55 -21.38 25.35 -3.97
CA HIS A 55 -20.08 26.04 -3.90
C HIS A 55 -19.07 25.21 -3.10
N PRO A 56 -17.81 25.11 -3.57
CA PRO A 56 -16.74 24.49 -2.81
C PRO A 56 -16.45 25.31 -1.56
N LYS A 57 -16.14 24.62 -0.46
CA LYS A 57 -15.59 25.25 0.76
C LYS A 57 -14.15 25.71 0.54
N GLY A 58 -13.48 25.14 -0.45
CA GLY A 58 -12.20 25.63 -0.96
C GLY A 58 -11.69 24.78 -2.11
N THR A 59 -10.65 25.30 -2.75
CA THR A 59 -9.97 24.66 -3.88
C THR A 59 -8.47 24.93 -3.78
N PHE A 60 -7.67 24.00 -4.27
CA PHE A 60 -6.23 24.18 -4.41
C PHE A 60 -5.70 23.38 -5.61
N SER A 61 -4.69 23.93 -6.29
CA SER A 61 -3.98 23.23 -7.35
C SER A 61 -3.01 22.22 -6.75
N ILE A 62 -3.01 20.99 -7.27
CA ILE A 62 -2.11 19.93 -6.84
C ILE A 62 -0.76 19.97 -7.57
N GLU A 63 -0.58 20.82 -8.59
CA GLU A 63 0.58 20.79 -9.51
C GLU A 63 1.96 20.81 -8.85
N ARG A 64 2.09 21.45 -7.68
CA ARG A 64 3.36 21.52 -6.92
C ARG A 64 3.33 20.70 -5.63
N TYR A 65 2.27 19.93 -5.44
CA TYR A 65 2.13 19.03 -4.31
C TYR A 65 2.72 17.66 -4.63
N SER A 66 3.07 16.91 -3.59
CA SER A 66 3.35 15.49 -3.63
C SER A 66 2.35 14.77 -2.73
N ALA A 67 1.71 13.73 -3.25
CA ALA A 67 0.81 12.88 -2.47
C ALA A 67 1.56 11.66 -1.94
N ARG A 68 1.32 11.30 -0.67
CA ARG A 68 1.85 10.08 -0.06
C ARG A 68 0.91 9.55 1.02
N LEU A 69 0.94 8.24 1.25
CA LEU A 69 0.32 7.63 2.42
C LEU A 69 1.00 8.13 3.69
N ALA A 70 0.21 8.28 4.76
CA ALA A 70 0.65 8.93 5.98
C ALA A 70 0.05 8.24 7.21
N SER A 71 0.58 7.05 7.52
CA SER A 71 0.14 6.24 8.67
C SER A 71 0.42 6.86 10.04
N HIS A 72 1.26 7.90 10.10
CA HIS A 72 1.55 8.63 11.33
C HIS A 72 0.47 9.66 11.72
N LEU A 73 -0.51 9.93 10.84
CA LEU A 73 -1.56 10.94 11.09
C LEU A 73 -2.60 10.48 12.12
N ARG A 74 -2.77 9.18 12.31
CA ARG A 74 -3.69 8.60 13.31
C ARG A 74 -3.03 7.43 14.02
N LYS A 75 -3.47 7.15 15.25
CA LYS A 75 -3.01 6.01 16.06
C LYS A 75 -4.04 4.87 16.12
N ASP A 76 -5.19 5.04 15.49
CA ASP A 76 -6.28 4.06 15.45
C ASP A 76 -6.13 3.07 14.28
N SER A 77 -7.11 2.17 14.11
CA SER A 77 -7.15 1.20 13.00
C SER A 77 -7.20 1.86 11.62
N ARG A 78 -7.58 3.14 11.53
CA ARG A 78 -7.68 3.90 10.27
C ARG A 78 -6.39 4.61 9.90
N LYS A 79 -5.29 4.38 10.64
CA LYS A 79 -3.95 4.90 10.31
C LYS A 79 -3.54 4.60 8.86
N ASN A 80 -3.84 3.40 8.37
CA ASN A 80 -3.49 3.00 6.99
C ASN A 80 -4.43 3.59 5.92
N CYS A 81 -5.53 4.23 6.33
CA CYS A 81 -6.45 4.94 5.44
C CYS A 81 -6.08 6.42 5.28
N CYS A 82 -4.95 6.85 5.85
CA CYS A 82 -4.54 8.25 5.87
C CYS A 82 -3.54 8.56 4.75
N PHE A 83 -3.71 9.71 4.12
CA PHE A 83 -2.78 10.24 3.14
C PHE A 83 -2.65 11.75 3.26
N GLN A 84 -1.57 12.30 2.71
CA GLN A 84 -1.34 13.74 2.73
C GLN A 84 -0.76 14.25 1.42
N LEU A 85 -1.09 15.50 1.12
CA LEU A 85 -0.48 16.30 0.07
C LEU A 85 0.46 17.32 0.71
N LEU A 86 1.73 17.27 0.34
CA LEU A 86 2.79 18.17 0.79
C LEU A 86 3.23 19.06 -0.34
N CYS A 87 3.48 20.34 -0.10
CA CYS A 87 4.11 21.23 -1.07
C CYS A 87 5.19 22.04 -0.35
N PRO A 88 6.44 22.02 -0.82
CA PRO A 88 7.49 22.89 -0.27
C PRO A 88 7.03 24.35 -0.27
N GLY A 89 7.17 25.04 0.86
CA GLY A 89 6.76 26.44 1.01
C GLY A 89 5.25 26.71 1.03
N LYS A 90 4.40 25.69 1.03
CA LYS A 90 2.93 25.83 1.19
C LYS A 90 2.41 24.91 2.29
N ARG A 91 1.16 25.13 2.67
CA ARG A 91 0.43 24.30 3.63
C ARG A 91 0.30 22.85 3.14
N SER A 92 0.45 21.89 4.05
CA SER A 92 0.06 20.49 3.87
C SER A 92 -1.45 20.28 4.00
N TYR A 93 -1.98 19.33 3.23
CA TYR A 93 -3.35 18.86 3.34
C TYR A 93 -3.37 17.39 3.72
N GLU A 94 -4.12 17.06 4.75
CA GLU A 94 -4.15 15.72 5.34
C GLU A 94 -5.57 15.18 5.28
N PHE A 95 -5.70 13.93 4.85
CA PHE A 95 -6.96 13.28 4.56
C PHE A 95 -6.98 11.85 5.11
N THR A 96 -8.15 11.41 5.55
CA THR A 96 -8.46 10.01 5.85
C THR A 96 -9.56 9.54 4.90
N ALA A 97 -9.29 8.46 4.17
CA ALA A 97 -10.25 7.75 3.33
C ALA A 97 -11.08 6.76 4.16
N PRO A 98 -12.22 6.25 3.65
CA PRO A 98 -12.98 5.19 4.32
C PRO A 98 -12.22 3.86 4.38
N SER A 99 -11.32 3.58 3.44
CA SER A 99 -10.49 2.36 3.41
C SER A 99 -9.05 2.64 3.00
N ALA A 100 -8.15 1.70 3.29
CA ALA A 100 -6.74 1.79 2.87
C ALA A 100 -6.60 1.74 1.34
N ALA A 101 -7.41 0.90 0.69
CA ALA A 101 -7.46 0.81 -0.77
C ALA A 101 -7.88 2.15 -1.40
N GLU A 102 -8.89 2.82 -0.84
CA GLU A 102 -9.27 4.14 -1.35
C GLU A 102 -8.18 5.19 -1.10
N ALA A 103 -7.51 5.17 0.05
CA ALA A 103 -6.41 6.09 0.33
C ALA A 103 -5.27 5.92 -0.70
N GLN A 104 -4.94 4.68 -1.02
CA GLN A 104 -3.93 4.36 -2.03
C GLN A 104 -4.36 4.84 -3.41
N ASP A 105 -5.58 4.54 -3.84
CA ASP A 105 -6.12 4.98 -5.13
C ASP A 105 -6.13 6.51 -5.26
N TRP A 106 -6.52 7.24 -4.21
CA TRP A 106 -6.41 8.70 -4.17
C TRP A 106 -4.96 9.18 -4.39
N VAL A 107 -4.00 8.56 -3.71
CA VAL A 107 -2.57 8.92 -3.85
C VAL A 107 -2.07 8.62 -5.25
N GLU A 108 -2.36 7.43 -5.79
CA GLU A 108 -1.95 7.00 -7.13
C GLU A 108 -2.51 7.93 -8.20
N GLN A 109 -3.81 8.25 -8.14
CA GLN A 109 -4.44 9.13 -9.11
C GLN A 109 -3.84 10.55 -9.09
N ILE A 110 -3.55 11.06 -7.89
CA ILE A 110 -2.89 12.37 -7.74
C ILE A 110 -1.46 12.30 -8.27
N GLN A 111 -0.67 11.30 -7.88
CA GLN A 111 0.70 11.12 -8.35
C GLN A 111 0.77 10.96 -9.86
N PHE A 112 -0.16 10.20 -10.45
CA PHE A 112 -0.27 10.01 -11.89
C PHE A 112 -0.44 11.35 -12.61
N LEU A 113 -1.34 12.22 -12.13
CA LEU A 113 -1.55 13.54 -12.74
C LEU A 113 -0.33 14.45 -12.63
N LEU A 114 0.41 14.34 -11.54
CA LEU A 114 1.65 15.09 -11.35
C LEU A 114 2.75 14.56 -12.27
N LYS A 115 2.82 13.24 -12.43
CA LYS A 115 3.78 12.58 -13.32
C LYS A 115 3.50 12.86 -14.80
N ALA A 116 2.24 12.77 -15.22
CA ALA A 116 1.79 13.02 -16.58
C ALA A 116 2.04 14.46 -17.08
N ARG A 117 2.36 15.39 -16.17
CA ARG A 117 2.73 16.76 -16.51
C ARG A 117 4.25 16.98 -16.66
N TYR A 118 5.09 16.02 -16.28
CA TYR A 118 6.54 16.17 -16.51
C TYR A 118 6.84 16.02 -18.01
N PRO A 119 7.55 16.99 -18.62
CA PRO A 119 7.96 16.88 -20.01
C PRO A 119 8.85 15.64 -20.17
N GLY A 120 8.40 14.67 -20.95
CA GLY A 120 9.08 13.39 -21.18
C GLY A 120 8.29 12.14 -20.78
N PHE A 121 7.14 12.29 -20.10
CA PHE A 121 6.22 11.17 -19.84
C PHE A 121 5.18 11.08 -20.97
N PRO A 122 5.00 9.92 -21.63
CA PRO A 122 4.04 9.80 -22.72
C PRO A 122 2.63 10.06 -22.20
N ALA A 123 1.92 11.00 -22.83
CA ALA A 123 0.56 11.40 -22.47
C ALA A 123 -0.49 10.29 -22.74
N ASP A 124 -0.07 9.17 -23.33
CA ASP A 124 -0.93 8.04 -23.69
C ASP A 124 -0.47 6.75 -22.99
N LEU A 125 -0.93 6.55 -21.75
CA LEU A 125 -0.75 5.30 -21.01
C LEU A 125 -1.75 4.21 -21.39
N SER A 126 -2.61 4.43 -22.40
CA SER A 126 -3.35 3.32 -23.01
C SER A 126 -2.45 2.48 -23.93
N SER A 127 -1.29 3.01 -24.34
CA SER A 127 -0.35 2.38 -25.27
C SER A 127 0.86 1.69 -24.58
N LEU A 128 0.67 1.15 -23.37
CA LEU A 128 1.68 0.27 -22.72
C LEU A 128 1.66 -1.18 -23.26
N THR A 129 1.05 -1.43 -24.42
CA THR A 129 1.33 -2.65 -25.19
C THR A 129 2.72 -2.53 -25.78
N ILE A 130 3.70 -3.12 -25.09
CA ILE A 130 5.05 -3.34 -25.60
C ILE A 130 4.90 -4.20 -26.86
N PRO A 131 5.32 -3.76 -28.06
CA PRO A 131 5.56 -4.69 -29.15
C PRO A 131 6.72 -5.57 -28.69
N CYS A 132 6.46 -6.86 -28.43
CA CYS A 132 7.52 -7.84 -28.27
C CYS A 132 8.30 -7.90 -29.59
N GLU A 133 9.39 -7.16 -29.68
CA GLU A 133 10.52 -7.55 -30.54
C GLU A 133 11.26 -8.62 -29.75
N GLU A 134 10.82 -9.88 -29.86
CA GLU A 134 11.57 -11.03 -29.35
C GLU A 134 12.39 -11.60 -30.51
N GLU A 135 13.70 -11.37 -30.41
CA GLU A 135 14.79 -11.89 -31.22
C GLU A 135 14.80 -13.43 -31.25
N GLU A 136 15.01 -13.96 -32.47
CA GLU A 136 15.71 -15.20 -32.83
C GLU A 136 15.52 -16.44 -31.91
N GLU A 137 14.59 -17.31 -32.30
CA GLU A 137 14.45 -18.68 -31.80
C GLU A 137 15.72 -19.51 -32.08
N ARG A 138 16.59 -19.51 -31.07
CA ARG A 138 17.43 -20.59 -30.55
C ARG A 138 17.38 -21.92 -31.34
N GLU A 139 18.52 -22.22 -31.95
CA GLU A 139 18.88 -23.49 -32.58
C GLU A 139 18.78 -24.73 -31.65
N GLU A 140 18.34 -25.83 -32.26
CA GLU A 140 18.66 -27.24 -32.02
C GLU A 140 18.70 -27.77 -30.58
N ARG A 141 17.67 -28.57 -30.25
CA ARG A 141 17.88 -29.76 -29.41
C ARG A 141 17.00 -30.90 -29.91
N GLU A 142 17.35 -31.42 -31.08
CA GLU A 142 16.87 -32.70 -31.57
C GLU A 142 17.48 -33.86 -30.72
N GLU A 143 16.60 -34.77 -30.35
CA GLU A 143 16.79 -36.23 -30.32
C GLU A 143 18.18 -36.79 -29.96
N LEU A 144 18.29 -37.41 -28.77
CA LEU A 144 18.98 -38.70 -28.69
C LEU A 144 18.46 -39.60 -27.54
N HIS A 145 17.64 -40.59 -27.91
CA HIS A 145 17.68 -42.02 -27.50
C HIS A 145 17.91 -42.35 -26.01
N SER A 146 16.93 -42.89 -25.27
CA SER A 146 16.34 -44.25 -25.30
C SER A 146 17.25 -45.38 -24.77
N ASP A 147 16.69 -46.11 -23.79
CA ASP A 147 16.90 -47.53 -23.42
C ASP A 147 18.18 -47.98 -22.66
N LEU A 148 18.04 -48.30 -21.37
CA LEU A 148 18.47 -49.60 -20.81
C LEU A 148 17.83 -49.89 -19.44
N GLU A 149 17.09 -50.99 -19.37
CA GLU A 149 16.55 -51.63 -18.16
C GLU A 149 17.59 -52.54 -17.46
N SER A 150 17.29 -52.90 -16.20
CA SER A 150 17.71 -54.16 -15.49
C SER A 150 19.18 -54.24 -14.99
N SER A 151 19.58 -54.88 -13.88
CA SER A 151 18.97 -55.61 -12.76
C SER A 151 20.10 -55.92 -11.73
N ASP A 152 19.72 -56.06 -10.45
CA ASP A 152 20.23 -56.93 -9.37
C ASP A 152 21.70 -57.05 -8.87
N SER A 153 21.81 -56.96 -7.53
CA SER A 153 22.40 -57.94 -6.59
C SER A 153 23.77 -57.75 -5.89
N MET A 154 23.66 -57.85 -4.55
CA MET A 154 24.53 -58.51 -3.53
C MET A 154 25.72 -57.79 -2.86
N ASN A 155 25.44 -57.31 -1.64
CA ASN A 155 25.97 -57.77 -0.33
C ASN A 155 27.45 -58.23 -0.24
N ASN A 156 28.25 -57.57 0.63
CA ASN A 156 28.58 -58.15 1.95
C ASN A 156 29.23 -57.12 2.89
N SER A 157 28.68 -57.05 4.10
CA SER A 157 29.21 -56.45 5.33
C SER A 157 30.63 -56.93 5.66
N HIS A 158 31.33 -56.25 6.58
CA HIS A 158 31.95 -56.86 7.78
C HIS A 158 32.23 -55.78 8.85
N ASN A 159 31.62 -56.00 10.03
CA ASN A 159 31.84 -55.39 11.36
C ASN A 159 33.04 -56.11 12.05
N PRO A 160 33.58 -55.64 13.21
CA PRO A 160 33.13 -56.16 14.54
C PRO A 160 33.19 -55.14 15.72
N GLU A 161 32.12 -55.05 16.54
CA GLU A 161 32.00 -55.47 17.97
C GLU A 161 32.43 -54.38 18.99
N GLU A 162 31.80 -54.12 20.16
CA GLU A 162 31.03 -54.94 21.11
C GLU A 162 30.25 -54.01 22.10
N PHE A 163 29.06 -54.42 22.57
CA PHE A 163 28.26 -53.80 23.66
C PHE A 163 28.50 -54.57 24.99
N PRO A 164 28.11 -54.06 26.19
CA PRO A 164 26.75 -54.30 26.70
C PRO A 164 26.12 -53.13 27.50
N ASN A 165 24.79 -53.06 27.42
CA ASN A 165 23.86 -52.26 28.22
C ASN A 165 23.60 -52.95 29.59
N PRO A 166 23.12 -52.22 30.62
CA PRO A 166 21.82 -52.60 31.20
C PRO A 166 20.97 -51.38 31.64
N GLU A 167 19.65 -51.39 31.40
CA GLU A 167 18.55 -51.47 32.42
C GLU A 167 18.51 -50.23 33.34
N GLY A 168 17.49 -49.36 33.34
CA GLY A 168 16.07 -49.62 33.63
C GLY A 168 15.72 -48.97 35.00
N GLU A 169 14.56 -48.29 35.07
CA GLU A 169 13.80 -47.89 36.29
C GLU A 169 13.94 -46.46 36.88
N GLY A 170 12.78 -45.78 36.98
CA GLY A 170 12.38 -44.82 38.04
C GLY A 170 13.06 -43.45 38.07
N GLU A 171 12.49 -42.31 38.47
CA GLU A 171 11.25 -41.98 39.18
C GLU A 171 10.96 -40.47 38.94
N ASP A 172 9.69 -40.07 38.91
CA ASP A 172 9.26 -38.67 38.93
C ASP A 172 9.55 -38.02 40.29
N ILE A 173 10.39 -36.97 40.35
CA ILE A 173 10.45 -36.08 41.53
C ILE A 173 10.53 -34.60 41.10
N TYR A 174 9.41 -33.92 41.33
CA TYR A 174 9.25 -32.47 41.38
C TYR A 174 10.04 -31.91 42.58
N GLU A 175 10.79 -30.82 42.42
CA GLU A 175 11.30 -30.06 43.56
C GLU A 175 10.92 -28.58 43.44
N VAL A 176 9.98 -28.17 44.29
CA VAL A 176 9.49 -26.79 44.46
C VAL A 176 10.00 -26.27 45.81
N LEU A 177 10.74 -25.15 45.74
CA LEU A 177 10.94 -24.02 46.69
C LEU A 177 11.13 -24.28 48.20
N PRO A 178 11.99 -23.46 48.82
CA PRO A 178 11.50 -22.54 49.86
C PRO A 178 12.03 -21.11 49.56
N GLY A 179 11.31 -20.00 49.73
CA GLY A 179 10.43 -19.60 50.82
C GLY A 179 10.73 -18.10 51.08
N GLU A 180 9.70 -17.34 51.42
CA GLU A 180 9.62 -15.88 51.45
C GLU A 180 10.43 -15.15 52.55
N LEU A 181 10.93 -13.93 52.20
CA LEU A 181 11.00 -12.64 52.95
C LEU A 181 11.78 -12.56 54.30
N PRO A 182 11.98 -11.36 54.91
CA PRO A 182 12.41 -10.04 54.42
C PRO A 182 13.64 -9.50 55.23
N ASN A 183 14.20 -8.34 54.83
CA ASN A 183 14.64 -7.29 55.76
C ASN A 183 14.67 -5.93 55.07
#